data_AF-X1UH92-F1
#
_entry.id   AF-X1UH92-F1
#
_cell.length_a   1.000
_cell.length_b   1.000
_cell.length_c   1.000
_cell.angle_alpha   90.00
_cell.angle_beta   90.00
_cell.angle_gamma   90.00
#
_symmetry.space_group_name_H-M   'P 1'
#
loop_
_entity.id
_entity.type
_entity.pdbx_description
1 polymer ?
#
loop_
_entity_poly.entity_id
_entity_poly.type
_entity_poly.pdbx_seq_one_letter_code
_entity_poly.pdbx_strand_id
1 'polypeptide(L)'
;DIEECKYFDNDVKLFFSELSLRFFNRDIDSISLVDLIDDVNLRKYLKKAENDLEKSKYKDCQINCRKALFMVFEESYDIRYIGNESNLNVLLNYNEEKYQEKIEKTVFNPIDFIKIRQGGIKDELIEMGIEYLTFKNLMILTPEMYYYKEKNEWAIKENFLSIREYNRENAYYCLKNSVNIILKMQRYKDKTKRSREGGSGKAVSGIQANVYKKASKKSNIMHVLKSTLKYTFLIEFKIKGLDDDSYFYSVAGDESSKGWGYLG
;
A
#
# COMPACT_ATOMS: atom_id res chain seq x y z
N ASP A 1 24.27 -15.81 41.42
CA ASP A 1 22.94 -16.10 41.96
C ASP A 1 22.07 -16.91 41.01
N ILE A 2 21.94 -18.22 41.24
CA ILE A 2 20.95 -19.07 40.55
C ILE A 2 19.55 -18.89 41.17
N GLU A 3 19.49 -18.39 42.41
CA GLU A 3 18.27 -18.09 43.15
C GLU A 3 17.48 -16.91 42.56
N GLU A 4 18.13 -15.83 42.09
CA GLU A 4 17.44 -14.69 41.44
C GLU A 4 16.75 -15.12 40.14
N CYS A 5 17.32 -16.07 39.40
CA CYS A 5 16.71 -16.58 38.18
C CYS A 5 15.49 -17.49 38.41
N LYS A 6 15.25 -17.99 39.65
CA LYS A 6 14.09 -18.86 39.93
C LYS A 6 12.75 -18.15 39.77
N TYR A 7 12.72 -16.83 39.98
CA TYR A 7 11.50 -16.04 39.95
C TYR A 7 11.42 -15.09 38.75
N PHE A 8 12.45 -15.08 37.90
CA PHE A 8 12.55 -14.15 36.76
C PHE A 8 11.30 -14.17 35.86
N ASP A 9 10.77 -15.36 35.53
CA ASP A 9 9.57 -15.47 34.69
C ASP A 9 8.33 -14.85 35.36
N ASN A 10 8.22 -14.97 36.69
CA ASN A 10 7.13 -14.37 37.45
C ASN A 10 7.31 -12.85 37.57
N ASP A 11 8.53 -12.38 37.84
CA ASP A 11 8.83 -10.96 37.96
C ASP A 11 8.59 -10.23 36.64
N VAL A 12 8.98 -10.84 35.51
CA VAL A 12 8.70 -10.32 34.17
C VAL A 12 7.20 -10.25 33.91
N LYS A 13 6.45 -11.32 34.22
CA LYS A 13 4.98 -11.31 34.07
C LYS A 13 4.32 -10.23 34.93
N LEU A 14 4.75 -10.10 36.19
CA LEU A 14 4.19 -9.13 37.13
C LEU A 14 4.45 -7.70 36.65
N PHE A 15 5.70 -7.40 36.25
CA PHE A 15 6.09 -6.12 35.67
C PHE A 15 5.22 -5.75 34.46
N PHE A 16 5.06 -6.67 33.53
CA PHE A 16 4.29 -6.43 32.31
C PHE A 16 2.77 -6.33 32.56
N SER A 17 2.23 -7.08 33.53
CA SER A 17 0.83 -6.97 33.97
C SER A 17 0.56 -5.61 34.63
N GLU A 18 1.43 -5.17 35.55
CA GLU A 18 1.33 -3.85 36.21
C GLU A 18 1.40 -2.69 35.20
N LEU A 19 2.33 -2.75 34.24
CA LEU A 19 2.42 -1.75 33.17
C LEU A 19 1.15 -1.72 32.31
N SER A 20 0.62 -2.90 31.97
CA SER A 20 -0.55 -2.99 31.11
C SER A 20 -1.80 -2.42 31.78
N LEU A 21 -1.99 -2.73 33.06
CA LEU A 21 -3.05 -2.13 33.87
C LEU A 21 -2.86 -0.61 34.01
N ARG A 22 -1.64 -0.13 34.25
CA ARG A 22 -1.36 1.29 34.44
C ARG A 22 -1.57 2.14 33.20
N PHE A 23 -1.11 1.68 32.03
CA PHE A 23 -1.11 2.47 30.79
C PHE A 23 -2.28 2.18 29.87
N PHE A 24 -2.82 0.96 29.89
CA PHE A 24 -3.90 0.52 29.00
C PHE A 24 -5.21 0.20 29.74
N ASN A 25 -5.21 0.20 31.08
CA ASN A 25 -6.35 -0.20 31.93
C ASN A 25 -6.92 -1.57 31.52
N ARG A 26 -6.03 -2.49 31.14
CA ARG A 26 -6.34 -3.82 30.64
C ARG A 26 -5.28 -4.81 31.11
N ASP A 27 -5.69 -6.05 31.30
CA ASP A 27 -4.78 -7.16 31.55
C ASP A 27 -3.89 -7.39 30.32
N ILE A 28 -2.60 -7.68 30.51
CA ILE A 28 -1.69 -7.87 29.38
C ILE A 28 -2.11 -9.03 28.48
N ASP A 29 -2.67 -10.09 29.04
CA ASP A 29 -3.13 -11.27 28.31
C ASP A 29 -4.37 -10.93 27.46
N SER A 30 -5.04 -9.81 27.74
CA SER A 30 -6.15 -9.28 26.94
C SER A 30 -5.70 -8.35 25.80
N ILE A 31 -4.41 -7.98 25.75
CA ILE A 31 -3.88 -7.08 24.72
C ILE A 31 -3.50 -7.90 23.48
N SER A 32 -4.36 -7.85 22.47
CA SER A 32 -4.09 -8.44 21.17
C SER A 32 -3.29 -7.48 20.29
N LEU A 33 -2.20 -7.96 19.70
CA LEU A 33 -1.43 -7.17 18.72
C LEU A 33 -2.25 -6.79 17.48
N VAL A 34 -3.33 -7.51 17.19
CA VAL A 34 -4.28 -7.16 16.12
C VAL A 34 -4.91 -5.79 16.39
N ASP A 35 -5.09 -5.39 17.64
CA ASP A 35 -5.68 -4.09 17.99
C ASP A 35 -4.81 -2.89 17.58
N LEU A 36 -3.52 -3.13 17.28
CA LEU A 36 -2.59 -2.12 16.78
C LEU A 36 -2.68 -1.87 15.27
N ILE A 37 -3.50 -2.64 14.54
CA ILE A 37 -3.64 -2.52 13.09
C ILE A 37 -4.67 -1.45 12.77
N ASP A 38 -4.27 -0.38 12.07
CA ASP A 38 -5.15 0.79 11.85
C ASP A 38 -6.34 0.45 10.95
N ASP A 39 -6.10 -0.29 9.86
CA ASP A 39 -7.13 -0.66 8.90
C ASP A 39 -8.17 -1.60 9.54
N VAL A 40 -9.42 -1.13 9.58
CA VAL A 40 -10.54 -1.84 10.21
C VAL A 40 -10.88 -3.14 9.50
N ASN A 41 -10.72 -3.22 8.17
CA ASN A 41 -10.99 -4.43 7.41
C ASN A 41 -9.91 -5.49 7.66
N LEU A 42 -8.63 -5.11 7.67
CA LEU A 42 -7.53 -6.01 8.02
C LEU A 42 -7.69 -6.53 9.45
N ARG A 43 -7.98 -5.62 10.39
CA ARG A 43 -8.23 -5.94 11.80
C ARG A 43 -9.38 -6.92 11.96
N LYS A 44 -10.48 -6.73 11.23
CA LYS A 44 -11.65 -7.63 11.26
C LYS A 44 -11.28 -9.06 10.85
N TYR A 45 -10.47 -9.24 9.81
CA TYR A 45 -10.03 -10.58 9.40
C TYR A 45 -9.11 -11.22 10.45
N LEU A 46 -8.17 -10.46 11.01
CA LEU A 46 -7.24 -11.01 11.99
C LEU A 46 -7.88 -11.29 13.35
N LYS A 47 -8.88 -10.50 13.77
CA LYS A 47 -9.72 -10.83 14.95
C LYS A 47 -10.50 -12.12 14.75
N LYS A 48 -11.01 -12.36 13.54
CA LYS A 48 -11.62 -13.66 13.21
C LYS A 48 -10.60 -14.78 13.30
N ALA A 49 -9.39 -14.58 12.78
CA ALA A 49 -8.32 -15.56 12.85
C ALA A 49 -7.89 -15.89 14.30
N GLU A 50 -7.81 -14.89 15.19
CA GLU A 50 -7.57 -15.11 16.63
C GLU A 50 -8.64 -16.01 17.24
N ASN A 51 -9.92 -15.64 17.06
CA ASN A 51 -11.05 -16.42 17.56
C ASN A 51 -11.11 -17.83 16.93
N ASP A 52 -10.75 -17.98 15.66
CA ASP A 52 -10.70 -19.28 15.00
C ASP A 52 -9.58 -20.15 15.56
N LEU A 53 -8.41 -19.56 15.88
CA LEU A 53 -7.31 -20.27 16.53
C LEU A 53 -7.71 -20.78 17.92
N GLU A 54 -8.35 -19.92 18.73
CA GLU A 54 -8.87 -20.28 20.06
C GLU A 54 -9.89 -21.42 19.99
N LYS A 55 -10.73 -21.43 18.94
CA LYS A 55 -11.75 -22.45 18.70
C LYS A 55 -11.24 -23.69 17.96
N SER A 56 -9.93 -23.84 17.80
CA SER A 56 -9.31 -24.94 17.04
C SER A 56 -9.75 -25.05 15.58
N LYS A 57 -10.25 -23.96 14.98
CA LYS A 57 -10.63 -23.87 13.56
C LYS A 57 -9.44 -23.44 12.70
N TYR A 58 -8.42 -24.31 12.61
CA TYR A 58 -7.13 -23.96 12.02
C TYR A 58 -7.21 -23.56 10.54
N LYS A 59 -8.06 -24.23 9.74
CA LYS A 59 -8.30 -23.89 8.33
C LYS A 59 -8.83 -22.45 8.20
N ASP A 60 -9.84 -22.10 8.99
CA ASP A 60 -10.44 -20.76 8.95
C ASP A 60 -9.46 -19.69 9.43
N CYS A 61 -8.66 -19.98 10.46
CA CYS A 61 -7.58 -19.11 10.91
C CYS A 61 -6.59 -18.80 9.78
N GLN A 62 -6.04 -19.83 9.11
CA GLN A 62 -5.10 -19.66 7.99
C GLN A 62 -5.73 -18.89 6.81
N ILE A 63 -7.00 -19.15 6.49
CA ILE A 63 -7.74 -18.43 5.46
C ILE A 63 -7.92 -16.96 5.84
N ASN A 64 -8.31 -16.65 7.06
CA ASN A 64 -8.53 -15.27 7.51
C ASN A 64 -7.21 -14.47 7.59
N CYS A 65 -6.11 -15.11 8.00
CA CYS A 65 -4.76 -14.52 7.90
C CYS A 65 -4.43 -14.14 6.45
N ARG A 66 -4.72 -15.06 5.53
CA ARG A 66 -4.45 -14.88 4.11
C ARG A 66 -5.27 -13.77 3.46
N LYS A 67 -6.55 -13.63 3.84
CA LYS A 67 -7.41 -12.51 3.40
C LYS A 67 -6.82 -11.15 3.78
N ALA A 68 -6.30 -11.03 5.00
CA ALA A 68 -5.65 -9.80 5.45
C ALA A 68 -4.36 -9.51 4.64
N LEU A 69 -3.54 -10.53 4.38
CA LEU A 69 -2.34 -10.39 3.55
C LEU A 69 -2.66 -10.03 2.10
N PHE A 70 -3.72 -10.58 1.53
CA PHE A 70 -4.15 -10.25 0.16
C PHE A 70 -4.48 -8.77 0.04
N MET A 71 -5.34 -8.24 0.93
CA MET A 71 -5.77 -6.85 0.90
C MET A 71 -4.63 -5.85 1.11
N VAL A 72 -3.69 -6.16 2.00
CA VAL A 72 -2.61 -5.21 2.32
C VAL A 72 -1.50 -5.19 1.26
N PHE A 73 -1.31 -6.30 0.55
CA PHE A 73 -0.14 -6.53 -0.29
C PHE A 73 -0.47 -6.97 -1.72
N GLU A 74 -1.29 -7.99 -1.93
CA GLU A 74 -1.49 -8.56 -3.27
C GLU A 74 -2.40 -7.74 -4.15
N GLU A 75 -3.36 -7.05 -3.54
CA GLU A 75 -4.33 -6.21 -4.22
C GLU A 75 -3.66 -5.14 -5.12
N SER A 76 -2.48 -4.62 -4.73
CA SER A 76 -1.74 -3.66 -5.54
C SER A 76 -1.12 -4.24 -6.82
N TYR A 77 -1.11 -5.57 -6.97
CA TYR A 77 -0.62 -6.26 -8.18
C TYR A 77 -1.75 -6.79 -9.07
N ASP A 78 -3.00 -6.41 -8.80
CA ASP A 78 -4.15 -6.76 -9.65
C ASP A 78 -4.11 -5.97 -10.96
N ILE A 79 -3.84 -6.68 -12.07
CA ILE A 79 -3.68 -6.07 -13.40
C ILE A 79 -4.96 -5.42 -13.93
N ARG A 80 -6.14 -5.76 -13.40
CA ARG A 80 -7.38 -5.08 -13.81
C ARG A 80 -7.38 -3.60 -13.45
N TYR A 81 -6.62 -3.22 -12.42
CA TYR A 81 -6.64 -1.87 -11.85
C TYR A 81 -5.35 -1.07 -12.09
N ILE A 82 -4.34 -1.65 -12.76
CA ILE A 82 -3.04 -0.99 -13.02
C ILE A 82 -3.18 0.29 -13.89
N GLY A 83 -4.33 0.50 -14.55
CA GLY A 83 -4.64 1.73 -15.30
C GLY A 83 -5.43 2.81 -14.54
N ASN A 84 -5.99 2.50 -13.35
CA ASN A 84 -6.94 3.39 -12.67
C ASN A 84 -6.34 4.21 -11.51
N GLU A 85 -5.17 3.83 -10.99
CA GLU A 85 -4.48 4.57 -9.93
C GLU A 85 -3.09 5.03 -10.38
N SER A 86 -3.01 6.30 -10.80
CA SER A 86 -1.85 7.19 -10.62
C SER A 86 -0.44 6.64 -10.92
N ASN A 87 -0.24 5.95 -12.04
CA ASN A 87 1.10 5.81 -12.63
C ASN A 87 1.22 6.73 -13.85
N LEU A 88 1.54 8.00 -13.59
CA LEU A 88 1.71 9.08 -14.57
C LEU A 88 2.72 8.77 -15.70
N ASN A 89 3.54 7.71 -15.56
CA ASN A 89 4.54 7.32 -16.56
C ASN A 89 4.00 6.47 -17.73
N VAL A 90 2.71 6.12 -17.77
CA VAL A 90 2.12 5.28 -18.85
C VAL A 90 1.25 6.07 -19.84
N LEU A 91 1.13 7.38 -19.64
CA LEU A 91 0.15 8.23 -20.34
C LEU A 91 0.49 8.61 -21.79
N LEU A 92 1.48 7.99 -22.43
CA LEU A 92 1.83 8.29 -23.82
C LEU A 92 1.48 7.20 -24.84
N ASN A 93 0.99 6.01 -24.44
CA ASN A 93 0.62 4.93 -25.39
C ASN A 93 -0.36 3.88 -24.80
N TYR A 94 -1.29 4.27 -23.91
CA TYR A 94 -2.28 3.34 -23.38
C TYR A 94 -3.36 3.04 -24.44
N ASN A 95 -3.32 1.83 -25.01
CA ASN A 95 -4.41 1.28 -25.82
C ASN A 95 -5.14 0.24 -24.97
N GLU A 96 -6.36 0.60 -24.54
CA GLU A 96 -7.19 -0.19 -23.66
C GLU A 96 -7.58 -1.54 -24.28
N GLU A 97 -7.95 -1.58 -25.56
CA GLU A 97 -8.32 -2.81 -26.27
C GLU A 97 -7.16 -3.82 -26.30
N LYS A 98 -5.95 -3.37 -26.63
CA LYS A 98 -4.74 -4.21 -26.65
C LYS A 98 -4.36 -4.69 -25.24
N TYR A 99 -4.69 -3.90 -24.21
CA TYR A 99 -4.46 -4.27 -22.82
C TYR A 99 -5.46 -5.35 -22.36
N GLN A 100 -6.74 -5.18 -22.69
CA GLN A 100 -7.76 -6.19 -22.40
C GLN A 100 -7.51 -7.50 -23.15
N GLU A 101 -7.14 -7.44 -24.43
CA GLU A 101 -6.76 -8.62 -25.22
C GLU A 101 -5.58 -9.38 -24.59
N LYS A 102 -4.62 -8.66 -23.98
CA LYS A 102 -3.50 -9.26 -23.26
C LYS A 102 -3.94 -9.94 -21.96
N ILE A 103 -4.89 -9.34 -21.22
CA ILE A 103 -5.47 -9.95 -20.02
C ILE A 103 -6.19 -11.25 -20.39
N GLU A 104 -7.06 -11.22 -21.39
CA GLU A 104 -7.80 -12.39 -21.87
C GLU A 104 -6.88 -13.56 -22.25
N LYS A 105 -5.73 -13.27 -22.87
CA LYS A 105 -4.74 -14.29 -23.25
C LYS A 105 -3.93 -14.87 -22.09
N THR A 106 -3.91 -14.22 -20.92
CA THR A 106 -2.97 -14.55 -19.82
C THR A 106 -3.63 -14.82 -18.47
N VAL A 107 -4.95 -14.68 -18.39
CA VAL A 107 -5.77 -14.94 -17.20
C VAL A 107 -6.73 -16.08 -17.50
N PHE A 108 -6.49 -17.23 -16.88
CA PHE A 108 -7.33 -18.43 -17.02
C PHE A 108 -8.17 -18.68 -15.77
N ASN A 109 -7.77 -18.11 -14.64
CA ASN A 109 -8.48 -18.18 -13.37
C ASN A 109 -8.35 -16.84 -12.59
N PRO A 110 -9.14 -16.62 -11.54
CA PRO A 110 -9.20 -15.31 -10.86
C PRO A 110 -7.89 -14.91 -10.19
N ILE A 111 -7.07 -15.88 -9.77
CA ILE A 111 -5.78 -15.61 -9.13
C ILE A 111 -4.77 -15.11 -10.16
N ASP A 112 -4.91 -15.46 -11.44
CA ASP A 112 -3.99 -15.03 -12.50
C ASP A 112 -4.01 -13.52 -12.75
N PHE A 113 -5.03 -12.80 -12.24
CA PHE A 113 -5.07 -11.34 -12.23
C PHE A 113 -3.97 -10.72 -11.36
N ILE A 114 -3.47 -11.45 -10.36
CA ILE A 114 -2.37 -11.00 -9.52
C ILE A 114 -1.06 -11.30 -10.22
N LYS A 115 -0.40 -10.27 -10.76
CA LYS A 115 0.91 -10.40 -11.44
C LYS A 115 2.02 -9.74 -10.62
N ILE A 116 2.58 -10.49 -9.69
CA ILE A 116 3.81 -10.09 -8.99
C ILE A 116 4.99 -10.30 -9.94
N ARG A 117 5.73 -9.23 -10.28
CA ARG A 117 6.96 -9.35 -11.08
C ARG A 117 7.99 -10.14 -10.28
N GLN A 118 8.31 -11.36 -10.73
CA GLN A 118 9.35 -12.17 -10.12
C GLN A 118 10.70 -11.45 -10.26
N GLY A 119 11.22 -10.93 -9.14
CA GLY A 119 12.43 -10.12 -9.08
C GLY A 119 12.30 -8.97 -8.07
N GLY A 120 11.22 -8.19 -8.13
CA GLY A 120 11.04 -6.99 -7.30
C GLY A 120 10.53 -7.25 -5.88
N ILE A 121 9.73 -8.30 -5.68
CA ILE A 121 9.08 -8.56 -4.39
C ILE A 121 10.06 -8.77 -3.23
N LYS A 122 11.22 -9.39 -3.49
CA LYS A 122 12.19 -9.63 -2.43
C LYS A 122 12.79 -8.32 -1.93
N ASP A 123 13.13 -7.42 -2.85
CA ASP A 123 13.71 -6.13 -2.52
C ASP A 123 12.68 -5.23 -1.81
N GLU A 124 11.44 -5.19 -2.31
CA GLU A 124 10.32 -4.49 -1.67
C GLU A 124 10.06 -4.98 -0.24
N LEU A 125 10.06 -6.30 -0.02
CA LEU A 125 9.90 -6.87 1.31
C LEU A 125 11.07 -6.50 2.23
N ILE A 126 12.31 -6.51 1.73
CA ILE A 126 13.50 -6.11 2.49
C ILE A 126 13.41 -4.64 2.91
N GLU A 127 13.00 -3.74 2.02
CA GLU A 127 12.80 -2.32 2.33
C GLU A 127 11.77 -2.10 3.45
N MET A 128 10.72 -2.92 3.47
CA MET A 128 9.71 -2.92 4.53
C MET A 128 10.17 -3.64 5.82
N GLY A 129 11.39 -4.21 5.83
CA GLY A 129 11.92 -4.99 6.93
C GLY A 129 11.23 -6.34 7.12
N ILE A 130 10.62 -6.88 6.07
CA ILE A 130 9.94 -8.18 6.04
C ILE A 130 10.89 -9.22 5.48
N GLU A 131 11.05 -10.33 6.20
CA GLU A 131 11.87 -11.44 5.75
C GLU A 131 11.15 -12.22 4.63
N TYR A 132 11.84 -12.36 3.49
CA TYR A 132 11.30 -13.06 2.32
C TYR A 132 10.88 -14.51 2.62
N LEU A 133 11.66 -15.24 3.43
CA LEU A 133 11.34 -16.62 3.78
C LEU A 133 10.05 -16.72 4.60
N THR A 134 9.86 -15.81 5.57
CA THR A 134 8.63 -15.72 6.34
C THR A 134 7.42 -15.44 5.44
N PHE A 135 7.52 -14.49 4.50
CA PHE A 135 6.46 -14.23 3.53
C PHE A 135 6.16 -15.46 2.66
N LYS A 136 7.20 -16.11 2.11
CA LYS A 136 7.06 -17.31 1.28
C LYS A 136 6.38 -18.46 2.03
N ASN A 137 6.76 -18.68 3.30
CA ASN A 137 6.15 -19.70 4.14
C ASN A 137 4.65 -19.42 4.35
N LEU A 138 4.25 -18.17 4.55
CA LEU A 138 2.82 -17.80 4.62
C LEU A 138 2.08 -18.15 3.33
N MET A 139 2.68 -17.88 2.16
CA MET A 139 2.05 -18.21 0.87
C MET A 139 1.90 -19.73 0.66
N ILE A 140 2.83 -20.53 1.19
CA ILE A 140 2.74 -22.00 1.14
C ILE A 140 1.64 -22.49 2.11
N LEU A 141 1.68 -22.00 3.35
CA LEU A 141 0.80 -22.40 4.46
C LEU A 141 -0.63 -21.88 4.33
N THR A 142 -0.94 -21.08 3.31
CA THR A 142 -2.30 -20.54 3.10
C THR A 142 -2.72 -20.67 1.65
N PRO A 143 -4.02 -20.81 1.35
CA PRO A 143 -4.47 -20.95 -0.03
C PRO A 143 -4.21 -19.72 -0.87
N GLU A 144 -3.94 -19.94 -2.15
CA GLU A 144 -4.07 -18.87 -3.13
C GLU A 144 -5.54 -18.46 -3.17
N MET A 145 -5.79 -17.16 -3.18
CA MET A 145 -7.13 -16.63 -3.16
C MET A 145 -7.19 -15.29 -3.87
N TYR A 146 -8.40 -14.90 -4.20
CA TYR A 146 -8.69 -13.68 -4.91
C TYR A 146 -9.97 -13.04 -4.39
N TYR A 147 -10.00 -11.72 -4.32
CA TYR A 147 -11.16 -10.97 -3.88
C TYR A 147 -11.84 -10.26 -5.05
N TYR A 148 -13.07 -10.66 -5.34
CA TYR A 148 -13.95 -9.98 -6.29
C TYR A 148 -14.61 -8.79 -5.62
N LYS A 149 -14.03 -7.60 -5.79
CA LYS A 149 -14.56 -6.34 -5.24
C LYS A 149 -16.01 -6.08 -5.65
N GLU A 150 -16.36 -6.40 -6.89
CA GLU A 150 -17.68 -6.13 -7.47
C GLU A 150 -18.76 -7.02 -6.86
N LYS A 151 -18.39 -8.24 -6.44
CA LYS A 151 -19.29 -9.23 -5.84
C LYS A 151 -19.17 -9.32 -4.32
N ASN A 152 -18.15 -8.68 -3.74
CA ASN A 152 -17.79 -8.81 -2.33
C ASN A 152 -17.58 -10.29 -1.94
N GLU A 153 -16.90 -11.04 -2.80
CA GLU A 153 -16.72 -12.50 -2.67
C GLU A 153 -15.25 -12.91 -2.76
N TRP A 154 -14.89 -13.96 -2.02
CA TRP A 154 -13.57 -14.57 -2.06
C TRP A 154 -13.59 -15.84 -2.91
N ALA A 155 -12.78 -15.88 -3.95
CA ALA A 155 -12.41 -17.12 -4.63
C ALA A 155 -11.20 -17.73 -3.92
N ILE A 156 -11.33 -18.96 -3.44
CA ILE A 156 -10.25 -19.67 -2.74
C ILE A 156 -9.89 -20.89 -3.58
N LYS A 157 -8.62 -20.99 -3.98
CA LYS A 157 -8.14 -22.13 -4.75
C LYS A 157 -7.75 -23.26 -3.80
N GLU A 158 -8.55 -24.30 -3.82
CA GLU A 158 -8.24 -25.56 -3.17
C GLU A 158 -7.37 -26.40 -4.12
N ASN A 159 -6.11 -26.62 -3.73
CA ASN A 159 -5.21 -27.49 -4.46
C ASN A 159 -5.22 -28.87 -3.79
N PHE A 160 -5.91 -29.82 -4.43
CA PHE A 160 -6.03 -31.20 -3.94
C PHE A 160 -4.73 -32.00 -4.01
N LEU A 161 -3.73 -31.54 -4.77
CA LEU A 161 -2.42 -32.18 -4.91
C LEU A 161 -1.41 -31.68 -3.88
N SER A 162 -1.62 -30.51 -3.28
CA SER A 162 -0.80 -30.01 -2.18
C SER A 162 -1.51 -30.29 -0.85
N ILE A 163 -0.93 -31.17 -0.03
CA ILE A 163 -1.43 -31.39 1.33
C ILE A 163 -1.00 -30.18 2.17
N ARG A 164 -1.84 -29.14 2.19
CA ARG A 164 -1.69 -28.06 3.15
C ARG A 164 -2.17 -28.55 4.51
N GLU A 165 -1.30 -28.52 5.49
CA GLU A 165 -1.66 -28.92 6.85
C GLU A 165 -2.32 -27.77 7.60
N TYR A 166 -3.57 -28.00 8.00
CA TYR A 166 -4.33 -27.11 8.86
C TYR A 166 -4.25 -27.59 10.30
N ASN A 167 -3.16 -27.24 10.98
CA ASN A 167 -2.88 -27.62 12.38
C ASN A 167 -2.63 -26.37 13.24
N ARG A 168 -2.58 -26.56 14.57
CA ARG A 168 -2.41 -25.46 15.53
C ARG A 168 -1.12 -24.67 15.31
N GLU A 169 -0.02 -25.36 15.04
CA GLU A 169 1.31 -24.76 14.87
C GLU A 169 1.32 -23.85 13.65
N ASN A 170 0.85 -24.35 12.50
CA ASN A 170 0.75 -23.59 11.26
C ASN A 170 -0.23 -22.42 11.38
N ALA A 171 -1.38 -22.62 12.02
CA ALA A 171 -2.35 -21.55 12.24
C ALA A 171 -1.78 -20.44 13.13
N TYR A 172 -1.10 -20.80 14.23
CA TYR A 172 -0.42 -19.85 15.10
C TYR A 172 0.72 -19.11 14.36
N TYR A 173 1.55 -19.84 13.59
CA TYR A 173 2.59 -19.26 12.76
C TYR A 173 2.00 -18.26 11.76
N CYS A 174 0.92 -18.62 11.08
CA CYS A 174 0.24 -17.75 10.13
C CYS A 174 -0.28 -16.48 10.77
N LEU A 175 -0.97 -16.59 11.92
CA LEU A 175 -1.51 -15.44 12.63
C LEU A 175 -0.40 -14.49 13.10
N LYS A 176 0.59 -15.01 13.83
CA LYS A 176 1.69 -14.23 14.37
C LYS A 176 2.44 -13.46 13.28
N ASN A 177 2.79 -14.15 12.18
CA ASN A 177 3.58 -13.53 11.12
C ASN A 177 2.73 -12.60 10.24
N SER A 178 1.44 -12.87 10.04
CA SER A 178 0.56 -11.96 9.30
C SER A 178 0.39 -10.62 10.03
N VAL A 179 0.17 -10.66 11.35
CA VAL A 179 0.12 -9.46 12.20
C VAL A 179 1.42 -8.67 12.11
N ASN A 180 2.56 -9.35 12.26
CA ASN A 180 3.88 -8.69 12.19
C ASN A 180 4.13 -8.03 10.82
N ILE A 181 3.82 -8.72 9.73
CA ILE A 181 3.96 -8.18 8.37
C ILE A 181 3.08 -6.95 8.19
N ILE A 182 1.80 -7.02 8.57
CA ILE A 182 0.87 -5.89 8.40
C ILE A 182 1.34 -4.67 9.21
N LEU A 183 1.80 -4.87 10.46
CA LEU A 183 2.34 -3.78 11.27
C LEU A 183 3.62 -3.17 10.68
N LYS A 184 4.50 -3.99 10.09
CA LYS A 184 5.70 -3.51 9.37
C LYS A 184 5.32 -2.70 8.15
N MET A 185 4.35 -3.16 7.35
CA MET A 185 3.85 -2.42 6.20
C MET A 185 3.20 -1.09 6.60
N GLN A 186 2.41 -1.06 7.67
CA GLN A 186 1.82 0.16 8.21
C GLN A 186 2.91 1.17 8.60
N ARG A 187 3.91 0.73 9.37
CA ARG A 187 5.06 1.58 9.75
C ARG A 187 5.85 2.08 8.54
N TYR A 188 6.05 1.23 7.53
CA TYR A 188 6.71 1.64 6.29
C TYR A 188 5.88 2.69 5.55
N LYS A 189 4.56 2.49 5.43
CA LYS A 189 3.64 3.50 4.87
C LYS A 189 3.69 4.81 5.65
N ASP A 190 3.76 4.78 6.97
CA ASP A 190 3.82 6.00 7.79
C ASP A 190 5.18 6.72 7.69
N LYS A 191 6.27 5.98 7.50
CA LYS A 191 7.60 6.55 7.21
C LYS A 191 7.66 7.18 5.81
N THR A 192 7.04 6.53 4.82
CA THR A 192 7.00 7.02 3.43
C THR A 192 6.00 8.17 3.22
N LYS A 193 5.04 8.38 4.15
CA LYS A 193 4.09 9.52 4.15
C LYS A 193 4.70 10.92 4.38
N ARG A 194 6.02 11.11 4.32
CA ARG A 194 6.67 12.44 4.32
C ARG A 194 7.10 12.89 2.92
N SER A 195 6.14 12.90 2.00
CA SER A 195 6.04 13.88 0.91
C SER A 195 4.63 13.79 0.35
N ARG A 196 3.70 14.60 0.84
CA ARG A 196 2.48 14.89 0.07
C ARG A 196 2.89 15.83 -1.07
N GLU A 197 3.53 15.26 -2.09
CA GLU A 197 3.61 15.85 -3.42
C GLU A 197 2.21 15.78 -4.02
N GLY A 198 1.46 16.85 -3.82
CA GLY A 198 0.10 17.00 -4.28
C GLY A 198 -0.33 18.42 -3.96
N GLY A 199 0.30 19.38 -4.62
CA GLY A 199 -0.18 20.75 -4.57
C GLY A 199 -1.65 20.77 -4.96
N SER A 200 -2.52 21.31 -4.12
CA SER A 200 -3.86 21.65 -4.58
C SER A 200 -3.72 22.64 -5.74
N GLY A 201 -4.39 22.38 -6.87
CA GLY A 201 -4.41 23.31 -8.00
C GLY A 201 -4.76 24.72 -7.53
N LYS A 202 -3.91 25.69 -7.83
CA LYS A 202 -4.14 27.09 -7.46
C LYS A 202 -4.91 27.76 -8.57
N ALA A 203 -6.10 28.26 -8.24
CA ALA A 203 -6.88 29.10 -9.12
C ALA A 203 -6.19 30.48 -9.23
N VAL A 204 -5.94 30.91 -10.47
CA VAL A 204 -5.30 32.16 -10.82
C VAL A 204 -6.23 32.90 -11.79
N SER A 205 -6.57 34.14 -11.47
CA SER A 205 -7.41 35.00 -12.31
C SER A 205 -6.82 36.40 -12.39
N GLY A 206 -7.05 37.10 -13.50
CA GLY A 206 -6.58 38.49 -13.65
C GLY A 206 -5.10 38.63 -14.03
N ILE A 207 -4.41 37.54 -14.36
CA ILE A 207 -3.00 37.56 -14.77
C ILE A 207 -2.89 37.55 -16.29
N GLN A 208 -2.06 38.46 -16.82
CA GLN A 208 -1.55 38.41 -18.19
C GLN A 208 -0.07 38.06 -18.13
N ALA A 209 0.27 36.84 -18.56
CA ALA A 209 1.63 36.32 -18.48
C ALA A 209 1.87 35.23 -19.52
N ASN A 210 3.14 34.99 -19.84
CA ASN A 210 3.54 33.97 -20.80
C ASN A 210 3.95 32.69 -20.06
N VAL A 211 3.49 31.55 -20.56
CA VAL A 211 3.97 30.23 -20.16
C VAL A 211 5.01 29.79 -21.18
N TYR A 212 6.24 29.62 -20.71
CA TYR A 212 7.42 29.30 -21.53
C TYR A 212 7.71 27.80 -21.52
N LYS A 213 8.35 27.28 -22.58
CA LYS A 213 8.78 25.88 -22.64
C LYS A 213 9.91 25.55 -21.66
N LYS A 214 10.75 26.55 -21.33
CA LYS A 214 11.85 26.47 -20.35
C LYS A 214 11.75 27.66 -19.40
N ALA A 215 12.41 27.59 -18.24
CA ALA A 215 12.55 28.71 -17.28
C ALA A 215 13.45 29.83 -17.86
N SER A 216 13.03 30.46 -18.96
CA SER A 216 13.75 31.53 -19.64
C SER A 216 12.78 32.34 -20.50
N LYS A 217 12.88 33.67 -20.42
CA LYS A 217 12.09 34.60 -21.27
C LYS A 217 12.48 34.53 -22.75
N LYS A 218 13.63 33.93 -23.07
CA LYS A 218 14.08 33.68 -24.45
C LYS A 218 13.52 32.37 -25.01
N SER A 219 12.84 31.56 -24.19
CA SER A 219 12.25 30.30 -24.62
C SER A 219 10.99 30.51 -25.44
N ASN A 220 10.60 29.49 -26.21
CA ASN A 220 9.35 29.50 -26.94
C ASN A 220 8.17 29.62 -25.98
N ILE A 221 7.26 30.54 -26.30
CA ILE A 221 6.00 30.71 -25.58
C ILE A 221 5.08 29.55 -25.97
N MET A 222 4.73 28.73 -24.99
CA MET A 222 3.78 27.63 -25.14
C MET A 222 2.34 28.13 -25.05
N HIS A 223 2.09 29.12 -24.19
CA HIS A 223 0.76 29.69 -23.98
C HIS A 223 0.83 31.13 -23.46
N VAL A 224 -0.20 31.93 -23.73
CA VAL A 224 -0.35 33.30 -23.23
C VAL A 224 -1.61 33.40 -22.39
N LEU A 225 -1.45 33.64 -21.09
CA LEU A 225 -2.56 33.83 -20.17
C LEU A 225 -3.23 35.19 -20.42
N LYS A 226 -4.55 35.17 -20.44
CA LYS A 226 -5.39 36.37 -20.60
C LYS A 226 -6.02 36.72 -19.27
N SER A 227 -5.93 37.99 -18.88
CA SER A 227 -6.47 38.49 -17.61
C SER A 227 -7.99 38.28 -17.45
N THR A 228 -8.73 38.13 -18.55
CA THR A 228 -10.17 37.89 -18.57
C THR A 228 -10.57 36.45 -18.26
N LEU A 229 -9.62 35.51 -18.22
CA LEU A 229 -9.89 34.09 -18.01
C LEU A 229 -9.43 33.64 -16.62
N LYS A 230 -10.07 32.57 -16.12
CA LYS A 230 -9.65 31.88 -14.90
C LYS A 230 -8.88 30.63 -15.30
N TYR A 231 -7.74 30.43 -14.67
CA TYR A 231 -6.88 29.26 -14.87
C TYR A 231 -6.69 28.53 -13.56
N THR A 232 -6.56 27.21 -13.62
CA THR A 232 -6.16 26.41 -12.46
C THR A 232 -4.86 25.70 -12.79
N PHE A 233 -3.83 25.95 -11.99
CA PHE A 233 -2.52 25.33 -12.18
C PHE A 233 -2.14 24.47 -10.99
N LEU A 234 -1.67 23.26 -11.27
CA LEU A 234 -0.76 22.57 -10.38
C LEU A 234 0.59 23.29 -10.44
N ILE A 235 1.05 23.83 -9.32
CA ILE A 235 2.38 24.44 -9.22
C ILE A 235 3.29 23.44 -8.52
N GLU A 236 4.29 22.93 -9.22
CA GLU A 236 5.15 21.89 -8.70
C GLU A 236 6.34 22.46 -7.93
N PHE A 237 7.03 23.43 -8.51
CA PHE A 237 8.21 24.05 -7.91
C PHE A 237 8.49 25.43 -8.49
N LYS A 238 9.32 26.20 -7.78
CA LYS A 238 9.85 27.50 -8.20
C LYS A 238 11.34 27.35 -8.46
N ILE A 239 11.82 27.83 -9.61
CA ILE A 239 13.22 27.73 -10.03
C ILE A 239 13.73 29.08 -10.54
N LYS A 240 15.03 29.33 -10.41
CA LYS A 240 15.66 30.52 -11.00
C LYS A 240 15.72 30.38 -12.53
N GLY A 241 15.60 31.51 -13.23
CA GLY A 241 15.74 31.58 -14.67
C GLY A 241 17.11 31.11 -15.16
N LEU A 242 17.14 30.51 -16.35
CA LEU A 242 18.38 30.07 -17.01
C LEU A 242 19.22 31.26 -17.51
N ASP A 243 18.55 32.35 -17.89
CA ASP A 243 19.14 33.50 -18.59
C ASP A 243 19.01 34.81 -17.80
N ASP A 244 18.30 34.81 -16.67
CA ASP A 244 18.04 36.00 -15.87
C ASP A 244 17.91 35.66 -14.37
N ASP A 245 17.88 36.70 -13.54
CA ASP A 245 17.66 36.57 -12.09
C ASP A 245 16.17 36.42 -11.72
N SER A 246 15.29 36.29 -12.72
CA SER A 246 13.85 36.08 -12.47
C SER A 246 13.61 34.67 -11.94
N TYR A 247 12.45 34.47 -11.32
CA TYR A 247 12.00 33.13 -10.94
C TYR A 247 10.85 32.68 -11.83
N PHE A 248 10.85 31.39 -12.13
CA PHE A 248 9.81 30.72 -12.88
C PHE A 248 9.14 29.65 -12.02
N TYR A 249 7.85 29.47 -12.23
CA TYR A 249 7.05 28.42 -11.60
C TYR A 249 6.76 27.33 -12.62
N SER A 250 7.08 26.07 -12.31
CA SER A 250 6.62 24.93 -13.09
C SER A 250 5.11 24.79 -12.90
N VAL A 251 4.36 24.90 -13.99
CA VAL A 251 2.91 24.85 -14.00
C VAL A 251 2.40 23.75 -14.94
N ALA A 252 1.41 23.01 -14.47
CA ALA A 252 0.60 22.10 -15.28
C ALA A 252 -0.88 22.46 -15.08
N GLY A 253 -1.62 22.68 -16.17
CA GLY A 253 -3.03 23.06 -16.12
C GLY A 253 -3.94 22.13 -16.93
N ASP A 254 -5.25 22.24 -16.72
CA ASP A 254 -6.27 21.47 -17.45
C ASP A 254 -6.39 21.86 -18.94
N GLU A 255 -7.30 21.23 -19.68
CA GLU A 255 -7.55 21.42 -21.12
C GLU A 255 -7.78 22.88 -21.54
N SER A 256 -8.19 23.78 -20.63
CA SER A 256 -8.31 25.23 -20.90
C SER A 256 -6.97 25.96 -20.94
N SER A 257 -5.94 25.38 -20.32
CA SER A 257 -4.57 25.90 -20.18
C SER A 257 -3.52 25.21 -21.06
N LYS A 258 -3.88 24.11 -21.74
CA LYS A 258 -3.06 23.32 -22.68
C LYS A 258 -1.54 23.42 -22.47
N GLY A 259 -1.05 22.70 -21.46
CA GLY A 259 0.33 22.18 -21.47
C GLY A 259 1.20 22.62 -20.30
N TRP A 260 2.18 21.77 -20.03
CA TRP A 260 3.25 21.93 -19.06
C TRP A 260 4.20 23.06 -19.49
N GLY A 261 4.61 23.90 -18.55
CA GLY A 261 5.57 24.96 -18.84
C GLY A 261 6.00 25.78 -17.62
N TYR A 262 6.65 26.90 -17.89
CA TYR A 262 7.26 27.77 -16.88
C TYR A 262 6.64 29.16 -16.94
N LEU A 263 5.97 29.56 -15.87
CA LEU A 263 5.37 30.88 -15.71
C LEU A 263 6.38 31.82 -15.01
N GLY A 264 6.73 32.95 -15.60
CA GLY A 264 7.71 33.92 -15.05
C GLY A 264 7.26 35.38 -15.16
#